data_AF-A0A2C6DL70-F1
#
_entry.id   AF-A0A2C6DL70-F1
#
_cell.length_a   1.000
_cell.length_b   1.000
_cell.length_c   1.000
_cell.angle_alpha   90.00
_cell.angle_beta   90.00
_cell.angle_gamma   90.00
#
_symmetry.space_group_name_H-M   'P 1'
#
loop_
_entity.id
_entity.type
_entity.pdbx_description
1 polymer ?
#
loop_
_entity_poly.entity_id
_entity_poly.type
_entity_poly.pdbx_seq_one_letter_code
_entity_poly.pdbx_strand_id
1 'polypeptide(L)'
;MPQSGKKITLSLSKIATALLFTLSVIHSANVQSAIKEVPETPEEQADRLNNIAQTVKEYQINVNEKFIYQGDVPEAPNLQVKSIVYRDYSSANPNQYVYMNSYGNRALYQLPAITVLPLSQTEKSDYPARISRYILEKDAENSRIRKYYGDKYDDYYQQKIKFVKKIIDSDSCDTVISADAYSFGEHYFSATCGDRSEIKQTIDEINQNKPIDKTIKKTYITVPEETLKKLRSGQPAEISTDKAE
;
A
#
# COMPACT_ATOMS: atom_id res chain seq x y z
N MET A 1 7.28 -35.80 -19.79
CA MET A 1 7.85 -34.47 -20.14
C MET A 1 6.86 -33.41 -19.68
N PRO A 2 7.18 -32.55 -18.70
CA PRO A 2 6.26 -31.48 -18.34
C PRO A 2 6.32 -30.40 -19.44
N GLN A 3 5.16 -30.04 -19.99
CA GLN A 3 5.05 -28.95 -20.96
C GLN A 3 5.52 -27.65 -20.29
N SER A 4 6.56 -27.04 -20.84
CA SER A 4 6.99 -25.69 -20.51
C SER A 4 5.91 -24.71 -20.98
N GLY A 5 4.93 -24.44 -20.12
CA GLY A 5 3.91 -23.44 -20.37
C GLY A 5 4.54 -22.05 -20.45
N LYS A 6 4.31 -21.32 -21.55
CA LYS A 6 4.70 -19.91 -21.67
C LYS A 6 4.05 -19.09 -20.55
N LYS A 7 4.87 -18.28 -19.87
CA LYS A 7 4.45 -17.40 -18.77
C LYS A 7 4.40 -15.95 -19.29
N ILE A 8 3.36 -15.22 -18.94
CA ILE A 8 3.18 -13.81 -19.32
C ILE A 8 3.18 -12.96 -18.05
N THR A 9 4.00 -11.90 -18.05
CA THR A 9 4.14 -10.95 -16.92
C THR A 9 3.33 -9.69 -17.20
N LEU A 10 2.42 -9.33 -16.29
CA LEU A 10 1.52 -8.19 -16.42
C LEU A 10 1.70 -7.22 -15.25
N SER A 11 1.67 -5.92 -15.53
CA SER A 11 1.67 -4.89 -14.47
C SER A 11 0.27 -4.78 -13.85
N LEU A 12 0.19 -4.84 -12.53
CA LEU A 12 -1.08 -4.65 -11.79
C LEU A 12 -1.74 -3.30 -12.08
N SER A 13 -0.95 -2.23 -12.31
CA SER A 13 -1.47 -0.90 -12.64
C SER A 13 -2.31 -0.86 -13.93
N LYS A 14 -2.04 -1.76 -14.89
CA LYS A 14 -2.77 -1.87 -16.16
C LYS A 14 -3.96 -2.84 -16.12
N ILE A 15 -4.09 -3.61 -15.02
CA ILE A 15 -5.17 -4.58 -14.82
C ILE A 15 -6.39 -3.91 -14.15
N ALA A 16 -6.19 -2.79 -13.45
CA ALA A 16 -7.23 -2.08 -12.72
C ALA A 16 -8.43 -1.65 -13.59
N THR A 17 -8.24 -1.46 -14.90
CA THR A 17 -9.32 -1.04 -15.81
C THR A 17 -10.21 -2.20 -16.28
N ALA A 18 -9.81 -3.47 -16.09
CA ALA A 18 -10.55 -4.64 -16.59
C ALA A 18 -11.06 -5.59 -15.49
N LEU A 19 -10.67 -5.40 -14.23
CA LEU A 19 -10.89 -6.38 -13.16
C LEU A 19 -11.82 -5.91 -12.02
N LEU A 20 -12.60 -4.85 -12.25
CA LEU A 20 -13.57 -4.34 -11.27
C LEU A 20 -14.85 -5.20 -11.12
N PHE A 21 -14.99 -6.34 -11.82
CA PHE A 21 -16.24 -7.13 -11.77
C PHE A 21 -16.15 -8.62 -11.42
N THR A 22 -14.99 -9.22 -11.12
CA THR A 22 -14.94 -10.69 -10.84
C THR A 22 -13.91 -11.14 -9.78
N LEU A 23 -13.68 -10.37 -8.72
CA LEU A 23 -12.80 -10.80 -7.61
C LEU A 23 -13.49 -11.70 -6.56
N SER A 24 -14.70 -12.19 -6.84
CA SER A 24 -15.46 -13.07 -5.92
C SER A 24 -15.14 -14.56 -6.04
N VAL A 25 -14.41 -15.04 -7.06
CA VAL A 25 -14.18 -16.48 -7.24
C VAL A 25 -12.78 -16.76 -7.79
N ILE A 26 -11.77 -16.70 -6.92
CA ILE A 26 -10.54 -17.49 -7.10
C ILE A 26 -10.29 -18.20 -5.77
N HIS A 27 -11.22 -19.08 -5.39
CA HIS A 27 -10.90 -20.22 -4.54
C HIS A 27 -10.76 -21.41 -5.47
N SER A 28 -9.63 -22.11 -5.36
CA SER A 28 -9.39 -23.43 -5.97
C SER A 28 -9.05 -23.46 -7.47
N ALA A 29 -7.92 -22.85 -7.83
CA ALA A 29 -7.06 -23.42 -8.86
C ALA A 29 -5.61 -23.15 -8.45
N ASN A 30 -4.76 -24.18 -8.44
CA ASN A 30 -3.31 -24.08 -8.32
C ASN A 30 -2.71 -23.37 -9.55
N VAL A 31 -3.15 -22.13 -9.81
CA VAL A 31 -2.47 -21.24 -10.74
C VAL A 31 -1.26 -20.76 -9.98
N GLN A 32 -0.11 -21.32 -10.32
CA GLN A 32 1.21 -20.92 -9.83
C GLN A 32 1.54 -19.53 -10.42
N SER A 33 0.75 -18.52 -10.03
CA SER A 33 1.04 -17.14 -10.34
C SER A 33 2.17 -16.68 -9.43
N ALA A 34 3.26 -16.22 -10.04
CA ALA A 34 4.38 -15.66 -9.30
C ALA A 34 4.23 -14.14 -9.28
N ILE A 35 4.18 -13.57 -8.08
CA ILE A 35 4.38 -12.13 -7.90
C ILE A 35 5.86 -11.86 -8.14
N LYS A 36 6.15 -10.89 -9.01
CA LYS A 36 7.51 -10.40 -9.24
C LYS A 36 7.55 -8.93 -8.87
N GLU A 37 8.38 -8.59 -7.91
CA GLU A 37 8.72 -7.21 -7.61
C GLU A 37 9.92 -6.78 -8.44
N VAL A 38 9.78 -5.68 -9.16
CA VAL A 38 10.83 -5.16 -10.03
C VAL A 38 11.10 -3.71 -9.62
N PRO A 39 12.34 -3.35 -9.25
CA PRO A 39 12.72 -1.96 -9.00
C PRO A 39 12.43 -1.07 -10.22
N GLU A 40 12.21 0.22 -9.99
CA GLU A 40 12.14 1.21 -11.05
C GLU A 40 13.42 1.19 -11.91
N THR A 41 13.28 1.45 -13.22
CA THR A 41 14.44 1.77 -14.04
C THR A 41 14.97 3.17 -13.72
N PRO A 42 16.22 3.53 -14.09
CA PRO A 42 16.73 4.89 -13.89
C PRO A 42 15.89 5.98 -14.57
N GLU A 43 15.30 5.67 -15.72
CA GLU A 43 14.40 6.58 -16.46
C GLU A 43 13.09 6.80 -15.68
N GLU A 44 12.46 5.72 -15.21
CA GLU A 44 11.24 5.81 -14.40
C GLU A 44 11.46 6.56 -13.10
N GLN A 45 12.61 6.35 -12.46
CA GLN A 45 13.02 7.09 -11.27
C GLN A 45 13.20 8.59 -11.58
N ALA A 46 13.86 8.93 -12.70
CA ALA A 46 14.05 10.32 -13.11
C ALA A 46 12.71 11.02 -13.37
N ASP A 47 11.79 10.37 -14.08
CA ASP A 47 10.45 10.89 -14.35
C ASP A 47 9.66 11.14 -13.06
N ARG A 48 9.70 10.17 -12.13
CA ARG A 48 9.05 10.31 -10.82
C ARG A 48 9.60 11.49 -10.03
N LEU A 49 10.92 11.63 -9.97
CA LEU A 49 11.57 12.73 -9.26
C LEU A 49 11.28 14.09 -9.92
N ASN A 50 11.20 14.14 -11.26
CA ASN A 50 10.80 15.32 -11.99
C ASN A 50 9.35 15.73 -11.67
N ASN A 51 8.42 14.77 -11.60
CA ASN A 51 7.02 15.05 -11.22
C ASN A 51 6.90 15.60 -9.79
N ILE A 52 7.66 15.05 -8.85
CA ILE A 52 7.73 15.56 -7.47
C ILE A 52 8.29 17.00 -7.49
N ALA A 53 9.41 17.23 -8.18
CA ALA A 53 10.03 18.55 -8.24
C ALA A 53 9.12 19.61 -8.88
N GLN A 54 8.38 19.24 -9.92
CA GLN A 54 7.37 20.10 -10.54
C GLN A 54 6.26 20.46 -9.56
N THR A 55 5.70 19.47 -8.85
CA THR A 55 4.67 19.71 -7.82
C THR A 55 5.17 20.61 -6.69
N VAL A 56 6.39 20.37 -6.20
CA VAL A 56 7.02 21.21 -5.18
C VAL A 56 7.16 22.65 -5.65
N LYS A 57 7.60 22.85 -6.89
CA LYS A 57 7.75 24.18 -7.48
C LYS A 57 6.40 24.88 -7.72
N GLU A 58 5.41 24.16 -8.24
CA GLU A 58 4.07 24.68 -8.56
C GLU A 58 3.40 25.29 -7.32
N TYR A 59 3.46 24.59 -6.18
CA TYR A 59 2.81 25.01 -4.93
C TYR A 59 3.77 25.62 -3.90
N GLN A 60 5.03 25.88 -4.28
CA GLN A 60 6.08 26.44 -3.43
C GLN A 60 6.26 25.67 -2.10
N ILE A 61 6.14 24.35 -2.14
CA ILE A 61 6.13 23.49 -0.95
C ILE A 61 7.49 23.54 -0.24
N ASN A 62 7.47 23.72 1.09
CA ASN A 62 8.60 23.40 1.95
C ASN A 62 8.54 21.92 2.34
N VAL A 63 9.39 21.08 1.72
CA VAL A 63 9.39 19.62 1.93
C VAL A 63 9.75 19.19 3.36
N ASN A 64 10.36 20.08 4.15
CA ASN A 64 10.70 19.82 5.55
C ASN A 64 9.53 20.16 6.50
N GLU A 65 8.54 20.92 6.02
CA GLU A 65 7.36 21.31 6.77
C GLU A 65 6.18 20.42 6.37
N LYS A 66 6.08 19.28 7.04
CA LYS A 66 5.05 18.27 6.83
C LYS A 66 3.94 18.40 7.85
N PHE A 67 2.73 18.04 7.46
CA PHE A 67 1.56 17.97 8.33
C PHE A 67 0.91 16.61 8.24
N ILE A 68 0.50 16.05 9.38
CA ILE A 68 -0.32 14.85 9.48
C ILE A 68 -1.78 15.27 9.41
N TYR A 69 -2.53 14.74 8.45
CA TYR A 69 -3.98 14.88 8.45
C TYR A 69 -4.63 14.03 9.55
N GLN A 70 -5.45 14.64 10.38
CA GLN A 70 -6.05 14.03 11.58
C GLN A 70 -7.57 13.83 11.49
N GLY A 71 -8.24 14.55 10.59
CA GLY A 71 -9.69 14.58 10.51
C GLY A 71 -10.27 13.65 9.46
N ASP A 72 -11.60 13.57 9.41
CA ASP A 72 -12.35 13.12 8.24
C ASP A 72 -13.35 14.24 7.95
N VAL A 73 -12.90 15.26 7.21
CA VAL A 73 -13.77 16.36 6.81
C VAL A 73 -14.45 16.04 5.48
N PRO A 74 -15.74 16.41 5.30
CA PRO A 74 -16.46 16.18 4.05
C PRO A 74 -15.75 16.69 2.79
N GLU A 75 -14.94 17.73 2.92
CA GLU A 75 -14.18 18.38 1.86
C GLU A 75 -12.94 17.57 1.42
N ALA A 76 -12.60 16.48 2.11
CA ALA A 76 -11.44 15.65 1.81
C ALA A 76 -11.74 14.13 1.77
N PRO A 77 -12.76 13.68 1.01
CA PRO A 77 -13.29 12.31 1.10
C PRO A 77 -12.30 11.21 0.66
N ASN A 78 -11.25 11.58 -0.08
CA ASN A 78 -10.23 10.66 -0.57
C ASN A 78 -8.89 10.76 0.20
N LEU A 79 -8.82 11.65 1.20
CA LEU A 79 -7.65 11.83 2.04
C LEU A 79 -7.80 10.97 3.29
N GLN A 80 -6.92 10.00 3.48
CA GLN A 80 -7.00 9.10 4.63
C GLN A 80 -6.38 9.74 5.86
N VAL A 81 -6.97 9.52 7.05
CA VAL A 81 -6.35 9.91 8.32
C VAL A 81 -4.91 9.37 8.39
N LYS A 82 -4.00 10.19 8.90
CA LYS A 82 -2.54 10.01 8.89
C LYS A 82 -1.85 10.21 7.54
N SER A 83 -2.54 10.66 6.48
CA SER A 83 -1.87 11.11 5.26
C SER A 83 -0.94 12.29 5.54
N ILE A 84 0.17 12.39 4.81
CA ILE A 84 1.06 13.54 4.86
C ILE A 84 0.61 14.56 3.83
N VAL A 85 0.42 15.79 4.29
CA VAL A 85 0.09 16.94 3.45
C VAL A 85 1.10 18.05 3.68
N TYR A 86 1.22 18.93 2.69
CA TYR A 86 2.11 20.09 2.70
C TYR A 86 1.27 21.35 2.55
N ARG A 87 1.71 22.45 3.15
CA ARG A 87 1.06 23.75 2.93
C ARG A 87 1.33 24.21 1.48
N ASP A 88 0.30 24.73 0.82
CA ASP A 88 0.45 25.42 -0.47
C ASP A 88 0.84 26.88 -0.21
N TYR A 89 2.11 27.21 -0.45
CA TYR A 89 2.65 28.56 -0.28
C TYR A 89 2.44 29.46 -1.50
N SER A 90 1.99 28.89 -2.63
CA SER A 90 1.59 29.68 -3.79
C SER A 90 0.21 30.32 -3.59
N SER A 91 -0.60 29.79 -2.68
CA SER A 91 -1.93 30.26 -2.35
C SER A 91 -1.93 31.34 -1.27
N ALA A 92 -2.82 32.33 -1.39
CA ALA A 92 -3.08 33.30 -0.33
C ALA A 92 -3.91 32.71 0.83
N ASN A 93 -4.51 31.53 0.66
CA ASN A 93 -5.31 30.87 1.68
C ASN A 93 -4.42 30.02 2.61
N PRO A 94 -4.29 30.37 3.91
CA PRO A 94 -3.43 29.63 4.83
C PRO A 94 -3.93 28.21 5.18
N ASN A 95 -5.14 27.85 4.74
CA ASN A 95 -5.75 26.53 4.90
C ASN A 95 -5.68 25.70 3.61
N GLN A 96 -4.92 26.13 2.60
CA GLN A 96 -4.69 25.36 1.39
C GLN A 96 -3.55 24.37 1.60
N TYR A 97 -3.84 23.09 1.37
CA TYR A 97 -2.87 22.00 1.49
C TYR A 97 -2.81 21.17 0.22
N VAL A 98 -1.62 20.65 -0.04
CA VAL A 98 -1.32 19.71 -1.12
C VAL A 98 -1.06 18.36 -0.49
N TYR A 99 -1.90 17.39 -0.81
CA TYR A 99 -1.52 15.99 -0.68
C TYR A 99 -0.67 15.63 -1.92
N MET A 100 0.53 15.11 -1.71
CA MET A 100 1.41 14.64 -2.77
C MET A 100 1.84 13.21 -2.46
N ASN A 101 1.58 12.29 -3.38
CA ASN A 101 2.02 10.90 -3.22
C ASN A 101 3.48 10.70 -3.63
N SER A 102 4.03 9.52 -3.33
CA SER A 102 5.41 9.12 -3.66
C SER A 102 5.75 9.17 -5.16
N TYR A 103 4.75 9.26 -6.04
CA TYR A 103 4.91 9.42 -7.50
C TYR A 103 4.80 10.87 -7.99
N GLY A 104 4.57 11.84 -7.09
CA GLY A 104 4.35 13.24 -7.43
C GLY A 104 2.93 13.56 -7.90
N ASN A 105 1.98 12.62 -7.82
CA ASN A 105 0.57 12.95 -8.08
C ASN A 105 0.04 13.75 -6.91
N ARG A 106 -0.71 14.81 -7.23
CA ARG A 106 -1.19 15.77 -6.24
C ARG A 106 -2.71 15.89 -6.19
N ALA A 107 -3.21 16.25 -5.03
CA ALA A 107 -4.57 16.69 -4.82
C ALA A 107 -4.56 17.89 -3.86
N LEU A 108 -5.37 18.89 -4.18
CA LEU A 108 -5.51 20.09 -3.37
C LEU A 108 -6.70 19.93 -2.43
N TYR A 109 -6.51 20.37 -1.19
CA TYR A 109 -7.53 20.37 -0.17
C TYR A 109 -7.53 21.70 0.57
N GLN A 110 -8.72 22.16 0.93
CA GLN A 110 -8.89 23.22 1.90
C GLN A 110 -9.18 22.58 3.26
N LEU A 111 -8.19 22.57 4.14
CA LEU A 111 -8.26 21.87 5.43
C LEU A 111 -8.24 22.88 6.58
N PRO A 112 -9.23 22.84 7.49
CA PRO A 112 -9.17 23.65 8.72
C PRO A 112 -7.92 23.33 9.53
N ALA A 113 -7.33 24.32 10.20
CA ALA A 113 -6.12 24.12 11.00
C ALA A 113 -6.26 23.02 12.08
N ILE A 114 -7.46 22.77 12.60
CA ILE A 114 -7.73 21.71 13.59
C ILE A 114 -7.62 20.29 13.03
N THR A 115 -7.62 20.12 11.71
CA THR A 115 -7.60 18.79 11.05
C THR A 115 -6.22 18.39 10.57
N VAL A 116 -5.21 19.21 10.84
CA VAL A 116 -3.82 18.97 10.46
C VAL A 116 -2.89 19.26 11.64
N LEU A 117 -1.92 18.39 11.86
CA LEU A 117 -0.92 18.53 12.92
C LEU A 117 0.47 18.64 12.30
N PRO A 118 1.27 19.67 12.63
CA PRO A 118 2.66 19.72 12.19
C PRO A 118 3.41 18.46 12.62
N LEU A 119 4.11 17.82 11.68
CA LEU A 119 4.85 16.58 11.93
C LEU A 119 5.92 16.75 13.02
N SER A 120 6.50 17.94 13.11
CA SER A 120 7.49 18.32 14.13
C SER A 120 6.95 18.34 15.55
N GLN A 121 5.62 18.38 15.73
CA GLN A 121 4.98 18.30 17.05
C GLN A 121 4.70 16.86 17.48
N THR A 122 5.07 15.88 16.66
CA THR A 122 4.87 14.46 16.94
C THR A 122 6.20 13.77 17.07
N GLU A 123 6.50 13.16 18.21
CA GLU A 123 7.68 12.31 18.35
C GLU A 123 7.55 11.04 17.51
N LYS A 124 8.66 10.50 16.99
CA LYS A 124 8.61 9.23 16.23
C LYS A 124 8.13 8.07 17.10
N SER A 125 8.47 8.08 18.39
CA SER A 125 8.05 7.07 19.36
C SER A 125 6.57 7.16 19.76
N ASP A 126 5.87 8.24 19.39
CA ASP A 126 4.42 8.35 19.58
C ASP A 126 3.67 7.62 18.46
N TYR A 127 3.65 6.29 18.55
CA TYR A 127 3.00 5.45 17.55
C TYR A 127 1.52 5.78 17.33
N PRO A 128 0.67 6.06 18.36
CA PRO A 128 -0.71 6.50 18.14
C PRO A 128 -0.84 7.78 17.30
N ALA A 129 0.12 8.69 17.39
CA ALA A 129 0.14 9.89 16.56
C ALA A 129 0.61 9.59 15.11
N ARG A 130 1.45 8.57 14.91
CA ARG A 130 2.08 8.22 13.62
C ARG A 130 1.35 7.11 12.83
N ILE A 131 0.62 6.24 13.51
CA ILE A 131 0.02 5.03 12.94
C ILE A 131 -1.50 5.14 13.06
N SER A 132 -2.20 4.75 12.00
CA SER A 132 -3.67 4.70 12.00
C SER A 132 -4.19 3.80 13.12
N ARG A 133 -5.22 4.28 13.83
CA ARG A 133 -5.82 3.54 14.96
C ARG A 133 -6.32 2.15 14.56
N TYR A 134 -6.82 2.01 13.32
CA TYR A 134 -7.32 0.75 12.78
C TYR A 134 -6.24 -0.34 12.66
N ILE A 135 -4.96 0.04 12.72
CA ILE A 135 -3.83 -0.89 12.75
C ILE A 135 -3.49 -1.27 14.19
N LEU A 136 -3.49 -0.28 15.09
CA LEU A 136 -3.09 -0.39 16.50
C LEU A 136 -4.16 -1.01 17.41
N GLU A 137 -5.40 -1.08 16.94
CA GLU A 137 -6.50 -1.73 17.63
C GLU A 137 -6.66 -3.16 17.08
N LYS A 138 -7.01 -4.11 17.96
CA LYS A 138 -7.41 -5.43 17.51
C LYS A 138 -8.74 -5.33 16.76
N ASP A 139 -8.87 -6.09 15.68
CA ASP A 139 -10.12 -6.27 14.97
C ASP A 139 -11.22 -6.82 15.91
N ALA A 140 -12.46 -6.43 15.65
CA ALA A 140 -13.63 -6.94 16.39
C ALA A 140 -13.76 -8.46 16.27
N GLU A 141 -14.29 -9.14 17.29
CA GLU A 141 -14.40 -10.61 17.34
C GLU A 141 -15.10 -11.22 16.13
N ASN A 142 -16.12 -10.56 15.61
CA ASN A 142 -16.92 -11.01 14.46
C ASN A 142 -16.33 -10.61 13.09
N SER A 143 -15.18 -9.94 13.06
CA SER A 143 -14.54 -9.47 11.82
C SER A 143 -14.11 -10.61 10.90
N ARG A 144 -14.05 -10.32 9.60
CA ARG A 144 -13.57 -11.28 8.59
C ARG A 144 -12.12 -11.71 8.84
N ILE A 145 -11.27 -10.79 9.29
CA ILE A 145 -9.85 -11.05 9.56
C ILE A 145 -9.69 -12.03 10.72
N ARG A 146 -10.39 -11.82 11.84
CA ARG A 146 -10.36 -12.80 12.96
C ARG A 146 -10.88 -14.17 12.56
N LYS A 147 -11.97 -14.23 11.79
CA LYS A 147 -12.49 -15.50 11.27
C LYS A 147 -11.50 -16.22 10.35
N TYR A 148 -10.74 -15.45 9.55
CA TYR A 148 -9.74 -16.01 8.64
C TYR A 148 -8.54 -16.59 9.38
N TYR A 149 -8.00 -15.87 10.37
CA TYR A 149 -6.83 -16.33 11.11
C TYR A 149 -7.14 -17.29 12.27
N GLY A 150 -8.37 -17.27 12.80
CA GLY A 150 -8.79 -18.13 13.92
C GLY A 150 -7.83 -18.02 15.10
N ASP A 151 -7.35 -19.16 15.59
CA ASP A 151 -6.43 -19.25 16.73
C ASP A 151 -5.08 -18.56 16.48
N LYS A 152 -4.69 -18.32 15.21
CA LYS A 152 -3.44 -17.63 14.85
C LYS A 152 -3.60 -16.11 14.79
N TYR A 153 -4.79 -15.57 15.07
CA TYR A 153 -5.06 -14.14 14.94
C TYR A 153 -4.15 -13.30 15.85
N ASP A 154 -3.92 -13.72 17.08
CA ASP A 154 -3.09 -12.95 18.01
C ASP A 154 -1.63 -12.89 17.54
N ASP A 155 -1.08 -13.98 17.00
CA ASP A 155 0.25 -13.99 16.38
C ASP A 155 0.32 -13.09 15.14
N TYR A 156 -0.69 -13.17 14.26
CA TYR A 156 -0.84 -12.27 13.11
C TYR A 156 -0.81 -10.81 13.55
N TYR A 157 -1.61 -10.47 14.57
CA TYR A 157 -1.72 -9.12 15.09
C TYR A 157 -0.39 -8.64 15.68
N GLN A 158 0.31 -9.46 16.46
CA GLN A 158 1.64 -9.10 16.99
C GLN A 158 2.66 -8.86 15.88
N GLN A 159 2.65 -9.68 14.83
CA GLN A 159 3.53 -9.49 13.67
C GLN A 159 3.19 -8.21 12.90
N LYS A 160 1.89 -7.91 12.71
CA LYS A 160 1.41 -6.66 12.11
C LYS A 160 1.95 -5.46 12.87
N ILE A 161 1.80 -5.44 14.21
CA ILE A 161 2.28 -4.35 15.06
C ILE A 161 3.80 -4.22 15.02
N LYS A 162 4.53 -5.34 15.09
CA LYS A 162 6.00 -5.34 14.98
C LYS A 162 6.47 -4.73 13.66
N PHE A 163 5.82 -5.09 12.56
CA PHE A 163 6.13 -4.57 11.23
C PHE A 163 5.90 -3.06 11.11
N VAL A 164 4.73 -2.54 11.52
CA VAL A 164 4.43 -1.11 11.36
C VAL A 164 5.26 -0.21 12.27
N LYS A 165 5.61 -0.66 13.48
CA LYS A 165 6.51 0.08 14.37
C LYS A 165 7.90 0.19 13.75
N LYS A 166 8.42 -0.94 13.24
CA LYS A 166 9.69 -0.99 12.53
C LYS A 166 9.75 -0.05 11.32
N ILE A 167 8.63 0.12 10.59
CA ILE A 167 8.56 1.10 9.49
C ILE A 167 8.81 2.52 10.01
N ILE A 168 8.12 2.94 11.07
CA ILE A 168 8.29 4.27 11.68
C ILE A 168 9.70 4.45 12.23
N ASP A 169 10.23 3.45 12.94
CA ASP A 169 11.56 3.52 13.56
C ASP A 169 12.71 3.57 12.53
N SER A 170 12.46 3.08 11.31
CA SER A 170 13.46 3.00 10.24
C SER A 170 13.57 4.26 9.36
N ASP A 171 12.76 5.28 9.62
CA ASP A 171 12.63 6.48 8.78
C ASP A 171 12.28 6.13 7.33
N SER A 172 11.51 5.06 7.14
CA SER A 172 10.98 4.71 5.83
C SER A 172 9.70 5.47 5.54
N CYS A 173 8.90 5.76 6.58
CA CYS A 173 7.67 6.53 6.48
C CYS A 173 7.48 7.45 7.67
N ASP A 174 6.89 8.62 7.41
CA ASP A 174 6.50 9.56 8.47
C ASP A 174 5.27 9.06 9.25
N THR A 175 4.37 8.36 8.57
CA THR A 175 3.13 7.79 9.11
C THR A 175 2.72 6.53 8.34
N VAL A 176 1.90 5.67 8.97
CA VAL A 176 1.32 4.47 8.35
C VAL A 176 -0.21 4.52 8.40
N ILE A 177 -0.86 4.42 7.25
CA ILE A 177 -2.33 4.59 7.10
C ILE A 177 -3.06 3.24 7.07
N SER A 178 -2.43 2.19 6.52
CA SER A 178 -2.94 0.81 6.51
C SER A 178 -1.80 -0.20 6.56
N ALA A 179 -2.08 -1.41 7.06
CA ALA A 179 -1.16 -2.54 7.00
C ALA A 179 -1.89 -3.87 7.14
N ASP A 180 -1.65 -4.81 6.23
CA ASP A 180 -2.27 -6.13 6.21
C ASP A 180 -1.30 -7.18 5.65
N ALA A 181 -1.55 -8.45 5.98
CA ALA A 181 -0.83 -9.57 5.35
C ALA A 181 -1.56 -10.09 4.12
N TYR A 182 -0.79 -10.42 3.09
CA TYR A 182 -1.25 -11.02 1.85
C TYR A 182 -0.61 -12.40 1.67
N SER A 183 -1.41 -13.35 1.20
CA SER A 183 -1.01 -14.73 0.95
C SER A 183 -1.16 -15.03 -0.55
N PHE A 184 -0.28 -14.47 -1.37
CA PHE A 184 -0.19 -14.81 -2.80
C PHE A 184 1.21 -15.36 -3.09
N GLY A 185 1.36 -16.69 -3.02
CA GLY A 185 2.63 -17.40 -3.27
C GLY A 185 3.61 -17.38 -2.10
N GLU A 186 3.78 -16.25 -1.43
CA GLU A 186 4.53 -16.08 -0.18
C GLU A 186 3.71 -15.25 0.84
N HIS A 187 3.91 -15.50 2.14
CA HIS A 187 3.27 -14.72 3.20
C HIS A 187 4.08 -13.46 3.49
N TYR A 188 3.56 -12.30 3.10
CA TYR A 188 4.18 -11.00 3.37
C TYR A 188 3.18 -10.03 3.98
N PHE A 189 3.69 -9.09 4.78
CA PHE A 189 2.96 -7.89 5.17
C PHE A 189 3.20 -6.79 4.15
N SER A 190 2.15 -6.05 3.81
CA SER A 190 2.23 -4.78 3.09
C SER A 190 1.66 -3.66 3.96
N ALA A 191 2.32 -2.52 3.97
CA ALA A 191 1.88 -1.31 4.63
C ALA A 191 1.84 -0.15 3.63
N THR A 192 0.82 0.70 3.76
CA THR A 192 0.73 1.96 3.02
C THR A 192 1.09 3.11 3.95
N CYS A 193 1.98 3.98 3.49
CA CYS A 193 2.42 5.15 4.23
C CYS A 193 1.57 6.37 3.92
N GLY A 194 1.72 7.44 4.73
CA GLY A 194 0.92 8.66 4.57
C GLY A 194 1.11 9.40 3.24
N ASP A 195 2.18 9.11 2.50
CA ASP A 195 2.43 9.59 1.12
C ASP A 195 2.06 8.53 0.05
N ARG A 196 1.38 7.45 0.46
CA ARG A 196 1.06 6.26 -0.33
C ARG A 196 2.25 5.50 -0.90
N SER A 197 3.46 5.65 -0.37
CA SER A 197 4.49 4.62 -0.61
C SER A 197 4.03 3.30 -0.01
N GLU A 198 4.29 2.20 -0.72
CA GLU A 198 4.02 0.85 -0.24
C GLU A 198 5.32 0.23 0.28
N ILE A 199 5.29 -0.35 1.48
CA ILE A 199 6.41 -1.11 2.06
C ILE A 199 5.95 -2.54 2.26
N LYS A 200 6.80 -3.50 1.87
CA LYS A 200 6.55 -4.92 2.07
C LYS A 200 7.73 -5.62 2.71
N GLN A 201 7.42 -6.61 3.55
CA GLN A 201 8.39 -7.56 4.07
C GLN A 201 7.73 -8.92 4.25
N THR A 202 8.49 -9.99 4.03
CA THR A 202 8.01 -11.33 4.39
C THR A 202 8.00 -11.49 5.91
N ILE A 203 7.22 -12.45 6.41
CA ILE A 203 7.16 -12.76 7.85
C ILE A 203 8.56 -13.09 8.40
N ASP A 204 9.37 -13.82 7.64
CA ASP A 204 10.73 -14.19 8.03
C ASP A 204 11.64 -12.97 8.15
N GLU A 205 11.52 -12.00 7.24
CA GLU A 205 12.30 -10.75 7.30
C GLU A 205 11.91 -9.88 8.51
N ILE A 206 10.63 -9.87 8.87
CA ILE A 206 10.13 -9.21 10.07
C ILE A 206 10.69 -9.90 11.32
N ASN A 207 10.66 -11.23 11.35
CA ASN A 207 11.13 -12.03 12.48
C ASN A 207 12.65 -11.90 12.70
N GLN A 208 13.42 -11.94 11.62
CA GLN A 208 14.88 -11.76 11.62
C GLN A 208 15.31 -10.29 11.77
N ASN A 209 14.36 -9.36 11.89
CA ASN A 209 14.62 -7.92 11.98
C ASN A 209 15.47 -7.37 10.82
N LYS A 210 15.30 -7.88 9.59
CA LYS A 210 16.03 -7.38 8.43
C LYS A 210 15.67 -5.92 8.14
N PRO A 211 16.61 -5.06 7.71
CA PRO A 211 16.31 -3.67 7.38
C PRO A 211 15.15 -3.53 6.39
N ILE A 212 14.38 -2.44 6.49
CA ILE A 212 13.33 -2.12 5.51
C ILE A 212 14.01 -1.78 4.17
N ASP A 213 13.59 -2.44 3.10
CA ASP A 213 13.98 -2.08 1.74
C ASP A 213 13.21 -0.82 1.32
N LYS A 214 13.94 0.28 1.11
CA LYS A 214 13.39 1.57 0.70
C LYS A 214 13.25 1.71 -0.82
N THR A 215 13.59 0.67 -1.58
CA THR A 215 13.50 0.67 -3.03
C THR A 215 12.04 0.65 -3.46
N ILE A 216 11.65 1.61 -4.29
CA ILE A 216 10.31 1.60 -4.91
C ILE A 216 10.29 0.49 -5.97
N LYS A 217 9.35 -0.45 -5.81
CA LYS A 217 9.19 -1.59 -6.71
C LYS A 217 7.78 -1.62 -7.30
N LYS A 218 7.71 -2.03 -8.57
CA LYS A 218 6.46 -2.34 -9.26
C LYS A 218 6.14 -3.81 -9.08
N THR A 219 4.88 -4.08 -8.76
CA THR A 219 4.38 -5.45 -8.63
C THR A 219 3.85 -5.94 -9.98
N TYR A 220 4.40 -7.05 -10.45
CA TYR A 220 3.93 -7.74 -11.63
C TYR A 220 3.39 -9.11 -11.24
N ILE A 221 2.28 -9.52 -11.86
CA ILE A 221 1.77 -10.88 -11.73
C ILE A 221 2.18 -11.62 -12.99
N THR A 222 2.88 -12.74 -12.80
CA THR A 222 3.15 -13.68 -13.86
C THR A 222 2.08 -14.76 -13.84
N VAL A 223 1.29 -14.85 -14.90
CA VAL A 223 0.27 -15.89 -15.08
C VAL A 223 0.66 -16.82 -16.23
N PRO A 224 0.29 -18.12 -16.17
CA PRO A 224 0.34 -18.98 -17.35
C PRO A 224 -0.44 -18.36 -18.51
N GLU A 225 0.07 -18.47 -19.73
CA GLU A 225 -0.56 -17.91 -20.93
C GLU A 225 -2.00 -18.40 -21.11
N GLU A 226 -2.27 -19.67 -20.81
CA GLU A 226 -3.60 -20.26 -20.89
C GLU A 226 -4.59 -19.65 -19.89
N THR A 227 -4.14 -19.29 -18.68
CA THR A 227 -4.95 -18.54 -17.71
C THR A 227 -5.29 -17.15 -18.24
N LEU A 228 -4.33 -16.48 -18.88
CA LEU A 228 -4.56 -15.16 -19.46
C LEU A 228 -5.54 -15.20 -20.64
N LYS A 229 -5.47 -16.23 -21.48
CA LYS A 229 -6.43 -16.45 -22.57
C LYS A 229 -7.85 -16.64 -22.04
N LYS A 230 -8.03 -17.46 -20.99
CA LYS A 230 -9.33 -17.67 -20.33
C LYS A 230 -9.90 -16.38 -19.71
N LEU A 231 -9.05 -15.60 -19.04
CA LEU A 231 -9.46 -14.30 -18.48
C LEU A 231 -9.89 -13.29 -19.56
N ARG A 232 -9.22 -13.30 -20.72
CA ARG A 232 -9.54 -12.41 -21.84
C ARG A 232 -10.77 -12.84 -22.64
N SER A 233 -11.11 -14.12 -22.66
CA SER A 233 -12.28 -14.64 -23.37
C SER A 233 -13.59 -14.52 -22.58
N GLY A 234 -13.55 -14.09 -21.31
CA GLY A 234 -14.72 -14.01 -20.45
C GLY A 234 -15.29 -15.38 -20.05
N GLN A 235 -14.58 -16.48 -20.33
CA GLN A 235 -14.99 -17.81 -19.90
C GLN A 235 -14.61 -18.03 -18.43
N PRO A 236 -15.52 -18.54 -17.58
CA PRO A 236 -15.16 -18.92 -16.23
C PRO A 236 -14.06 -19.99 -16.29
N ALA A 237 -13.04 -19.83 -15.44
CA ALA A 237 -12.04 -20.86 -15.27
C ALA A 237 -12.75 -22.14 -14.76
N GLU A 238 -12.72 -23.21 -15.55
CA GLU A 238 -13.28 -24.50 -15.15
C GLU A 238 -12.66 -24.96 -13.82
N ILE A 239 -13.52 -25.13 -12.82
CA ILE A 239 -13.17 -25.75 -11.54
C ILE A 239 -13.15 -27.27 -11.81
N SER A 240 -11.96 -27.82 -12.02
CA SER A 240 -11.76 -29.27 -11.90
C SER A 240 -11.78 -29.61 -10.41
N THR A 241 -12.87 -30.20 -9.95
CA THR A 241 -12.90 -30.93 -8.68
C THR A 241 -12.48 -32.36 -8.93
N ASP A 242 -11.20 -32.60 -9.17
CA ASP A 242 -10.66 -33.94 -8.93
C ASP A 242 -10.60 -34.11 -7.41
N LYS A 243 -11.57 -34.87 -6.90
CA LYS A 243 -11.58 -35.38 -5.54
C LYS A 243 -10.29 -36.18 -5.34
N ALA A 244 -9.51 -35.83 -4.32
CA ALA A 244 -8.53 -36.74 -3.76
C ALA A 244 -9.31 -37.89 -3.08
N GLU A 245 -9.21 -39.09 -3.66
CA GLU A 245 -9.32 -40.35 -2.92
C GLU A 245 -8.08 -40.56 -2.04
#